data_AF-A0A5D0VIP5-F1
#
_entry.id   AF-A0A5D0VIP5-F1
#
_cell.length_a   1.000
_cell.length_b   1.000
_cell.length_c   1.000
_cell.angle_alpha   90.00
_cell.angle_beta   90.00
_cell.angle_gamma   90.00
#
_symmetry.space_group_name_H-M   'P 1'
#
loop_
_entity.id
_entity.type
_entity.pdbx_description
1 polymer ?
#
loop_
_entity_poly.entity_id
_entity_poly.type
_entity_poly.pdbx_seq_one_letter_code
_entity_poly.pdbx_strand_id
1 'polypeptide(L)'
;MKKILLLVSLFTSATPASAQQYFCPKEEIPYDFVLFEDVLMINRAYHKAFCQKKEGTEYECLEKYPDDADVSVYTVYAEILENGNLGFWYPDQTPNEPPLVVQKCE
;
A
#
# COMPACT_ATOMS: atom_id res chain seq x y z
N MET A 1 2.84 -10.49 -56.60
CA MET A 1 3.86 -10.77 -55.56
C MET A 1 3.37 -10.16 -54.25
N LYS A 2 2.84 -10.98 -53.32
CA LYS A 2 2.31 -10.55 -52.02
C LYS A 2 3.46 -10.46 -51.03
N LYS A 3 3.80 -9.26 -50.54
CA LYS A 3 4.70 -9.08 -49.40
C LYS A 3 3.84 -9.08 -48.14
N ILE A 4 3.93 -10.17 -47.38
CA ILE A 4 3.32 -10.28 -46.05
C ILE A 4 4.29 -9.60 -45.09
N LEU A 5 3.90 -8.44 -44.58
CA LEU A 5 4.62 -7.75 -43.52
C LEU A 5 4.23 -8.43 -42.19
N LEU A 6 5.12 -9.25 -41.65
CA LEU A 6 4.97 -9.82 -40.31
C LEU A 6 5.20 -8.72 -39.28
N LEU A 7 4.12 -8.25 -38.65
CA LEU A 7 4.20 -7.51 -37.40
C LEU A 7 4.71 -8.46 -36.32
N VAL A 8 5.94 -8.26 -35.87
CA VAL A 8 6.46 -8.89 -34.66
C VAL A 8 5.85 -8.16 -33.47
N SER A 9 4.79 -8.73 -32.90
CA SER A 9 4.27 -8.35 -31.59
C SER A 9 5.32 -8.69 -30.53
N LEU A 10 6.14 -7.70 -30.16
CA LEU A 10 6.95 -7.75 -28.95
C LEU A 10 6.01 -7.71 -27.74
N PHE A 11 5.56 -8.89 -27.30
CA PHE A 11 5.00 -9.05 -25.96
C PHE A 11 6.17 -8.93 -24.98
N THR A 12 6.48 -7.70 -24.56
CA THR A 12 7.26 -7.48 -23.35
C THR A 12 6.45 -8.03 -22.19
N SER A 13 6.78 -9.23 -21.74
CA SER A 13 6.30 -9.81 -20.50
C SER A 13 6.70 -8.88 -19.35
N ALA A 14 5.78 -7.99 -18.97
CA ALA A 14 5.89 -7.20 -17.76
C ALA A 14 5.84 -8.17 -16.58
N THR A 15 6.98 -8.42 -15.95
CA THR A 15 7.05 -9.13 -14.69
C THR A 15 6.34 -8.29 -13.62
N PRO A 16 5.27 -8.79 -12.96
CA PRO A 16 4.51 -8.04 -11.96
C PRO A 16 5.26 -7.87 -10.62
N ALA A 17 6.52 -8.28 -10.54
CA ALA A 17 7.31 -8.26 -9.31
C ALA A 17 7.64 -6.84 -8.78
N SER A 18 7.38 -5.78 -9.56
CA SER A 18 7.68 -4.39 -9.16
C SER A 18 6.49 -3.61 -8.59
N ALA A 19 5.29 -4.18 -8.59
CA ALA A 19 4.09 -3.45 -8.13
C ALA A 19 3.89 -3.49 -6.61
N GLN A 20 4.48 -4.47 -5.94
CA GLN A 20 4.36 -4.67 -4.49
C GLN A 20 5.57 -4.09 -3.76
N GLN A 21 5.32 -3.22 -2.78
CA GLN A 21 6.32 -2.61 -1.91
C GLN A 21 6.06 -3.03 -0.46
N TYR A 22 7.10 -3.47 0.23
CA TYR A 22 7.03 -3.90 1.62
C TYR A 22 7.70 -2.85 2.50
N PHE A 23 7.09 -2.53 3.64
CA PHE A 23 7.64 -1.60 4.62
C PHE A 23 7.67 -2.26 5.97
N CYS A 24 8.86 -2.26 6.56
CA CYS A 24 9.19 -2.93 7.79
C CYS A 24 9.35 -1.86 8.86
N PRO A 25 8.52 -1.87 9.91
CA PRO A 25 8.60 -0.91 10.99
C PRO A 25 9.89 -1.05 11.78
N LYS A 26 10.28 0.03 12.46
CA LYS A 26 11.23 -0.03 13.57
C LYS A 26 10.52 -0.58 14.81
N GLU A 27 11.28 -0.96 15.82
CA GLU A 27 10.82 -1.60 17.08
C GLU A 27 9.62 -0.89 17.76
N GLU A 28 9.43 0.40 17.51
CA GLU A 28 8.38 1.24 18.08
C GLU A 28 7.04 1.22 17.31
N ILE A 29 6.98 0.66 16.11
CA ILE A 29 5.76 0.60 15.28
C ILE A 29 5.35 -0.87 15.15
N PRO A 30 4.23 -1.32 15.76
CA PRO A 30 3.88 -2.74 15.80
C PRO A 30 3.19 -3.24 14.52
N TYR A 31 3.48 -2.65 13.35
CA TYR A 31 2.77 -2.87 12.09
C TYR A 31 3.69 -3.01 10.88
N ASP A 32 3.48 -4.05 10.08
CA ASP A 32 4.12 -4.17 8.76
C ASP A 32 3.18 -3.67 7.67
N PHE A 33 3.70 -3.01 6.65
CA PHE A 33 2.89 -2.45 5.58
C PHE A 33 3.23 -3.10 4.24
N VAL A 34 2.21 -3.29 3.42
CA VAL A 34 2.36 -3.72 2.03
C VAL A 34 1.56 -2.77 1.17
N LEU A 35 2.22 -2.08 0.25
CA LEU A 35 1.55 -1.26 -0.76
C LEU A 35 1.57 -2.01 -2.09
N PHE A 36 0.41 -2.17 -2.71
CA PHE A 36 0.26 -2.73 -4.04
C PHE A 36 -0.72 -1.86 -4.82
N GLU A 37 -0.21 -1.11 -5.80
CA GLU A 37 -0.98 -0.10 -6.54
C GLU A 37 -1.72 0.86 -5.59
N ASP A 38 -3.05 0.88 -5.62
CA ASP A 38 -3.91 1.73 -4.80
C ASP A 38 -4.39 1.03 -3.50
N VAL A 39 -3.79 -0.11 -3.14
CA VAL A 39 -4.15 -0.86 -1.94
C VAL A 39 -3.00 -0.86 -0.94
N LEU A 40 -3.24 -0.29 0.23
CA LEU A 40 -2.36 -0.36 1.39
C LEU A 40 -2.88 -1.42 2.36
N MET A 41 -2.09 -2.45 2.63
CA MET A 41 -2.37 -3.41 3.68
C MET A 41 -1.56 -3.08 4.92
N ILE A 42 -2.23 -3.01 6.07
CA ILE A 42 -1.60 -2.84 7.38
C ILE A 42 -1.70 -4.18 8.11
N ASN A 43 -0.58 -4.87 8.26
CA ASN A 43 -0.49 -6.15 8.94
C ASN A 43 -0.17 -5.90 10.42
N ARG A 44 -1.05 -6.38 11.30
CA ARG A 44 -0.90 -6.35 12.74
C ARG A 44 -0.74 -7.80 13.23
N ALA A 45 -0.29 -7.98 14.47
CA ALA A 45 0.03 -9.32 15.02
C ALA A 45 -1.11 -10.35 14.88
N TYR A 46 -2.38 -9.93 14.94
CA TYR A 46 -3.54 -10.84 14.98
C TYR A 46 -4.63 -10.55 13.94
N HIS A 47 -4.50 -9.48 13.16
CA HIS A 47 -5.48 -9.08 12.16
C HIS A 47 -4.85 -8.15 11.12
N LYS A 48 -5.62 -7.83 10.07
CA LYS A 48 -5.16 -7.00 8.96
C LYS A 48 -6.22 -5.97 8.62
N ALA A 49 -5.76 -4.78 8.25
CA ALA A 49 -6.59 -3.79 7.60
C ALA A 49 -6.26 -3.75 6.11
N PHE A 50 -7.30 -3.72 5.27
CA PHE A 50 -7.19 -3.51 3.84
C PHE A 50 -7.69 -2.11 3.52
N CYS A 51 -6.78 -1.26 3.03
CA CYS A 51 -7.06 0.14 2.82
C CYS A 51 -7.02 0.47 1.33
N GLN A 52 -8.15 0.91 0.78
CA GLN A 52 -8.30 1.31 -0.61
C GLN A 52 -8.10 2.83 -0.73
N LYS A 53 -7.19 3.24 -1.61
CA LYS A 53 -6.98 4.66 -1.91
C LYS A 53 -8.27 5.28 -2.44
N LYS A 54 -8.62 6.45 -1.92
CA LYS A 54 -9.77 7.25 -2.36
C LYS A 54 -9.31 8.38 -3.26
N GLU A 55 -8.65 9.39 -2.68
CA GLU A 55 -8.15 10.56 -3.37
C GLU A 55 -6.84 11.02 -2.71
N GLY A 56 -5.88 11.49 -3.52
CA GLY A 56 -4.62 12.02 -3.00
C GLY A 56 -3.87 11.01 -2.13
N THR A 57 -3.70 11.33 -0.85
CA THR A 57 -3.05 10.46 0.15
C THR A 57 -4.04 9.73 1.05
N GLU A 58 -5.35 9.88 0.82
CA GLU A 58 -6.40 9.29 1.65
C GLU A 58 -6.70 7.84 1.27
N TYR A 59 -6.80 6.99 2.30
CA TYR A 59 -7.20 5.59 2.18
C TYR A 59 -8.33 5.25 3.15
N GLU A 60 -9.35 4.55 2.67
CA GLU A 60 -10.40 3.96 3.53
C GLU A 60 -10.05 2.52 3.84
N CYS A 61 -9.89 2.22 5.12
CA CYS A 61 -9.53 0.93 5.66
C CYS A 61 -10.75 0.15 6.12
N LEU A 62 -10.74 -1.14 5.80
CA LEU A 62 -11.62 -2.15 6.39
C LEU A 62 -10.78 -3.06 7.27
N GLU A 63 -11.12 -3.14 8.56
CA GLU A 63 -10.45 -3.99 9.54
C GLU A 63 -11.47 -4.88 10.24
N LYS A 64 -11.18 -6.17 10.32
CA LYS A 64 -11.98 -7.14 11.06
C LYS A 64 -11.13 -7.83 12.12
N TYR A 65 -11.52 -7.67 13.38
CA TYR A 65 -10.91 -8.40 14.48
C TYR A 65 -11.46 -9.83 14.51
N PRO A 66 -10.64 -10.84 14.90
CA PRO A 66 -11.05 -12.24 14.87
C PRO A 66 -12.32 -12.53 15.69
N ASP A 67 -12.49 -11.82 16.80
CA ASP A 67 -13.58 -12.02 17.76
C ASP A 67 -14.72 -11.00 17.61
N ASP A 68 -14.61 -10.03 16.69
CA ASP A 68 -15.67 -9.05 16.44
C ASP A 68 -16.65 -9.52 15.37
N ALA A 69 -17.93 -9.24 15.63
CA ALA A 69 -19.00 -9.48 14.67
C ALA A 69 -18.95 -8.49 13.50
N ASP A 70 -18.57 -7.24 13.79
CA ASP A 70 -18.65 -6.12 12.86
C ASP A 70 -17.29 -5.79 12.21
N VAL A 71 -17.35 -5.20 11.01
CA VAL A 71 -16.18 -4.66 10.32
C VAL A 71 -16.01 -3.21 10.73
N SER A 72 -14.82 -2.85 11.18
CA SER A 72 -14.43 -1.47 11.47
C SER A 72 -14.05 -0.77 10.16
N VAL A 73 -14.60 0.42 9.94
CA VAL A 73 -14.30 1.27 8.78
C VAL A 73 -13.70 2.58 9.28
N TYR A 74 -12.52 2.94 8.79
CA TYR A 74 -11.85 4.17 9.18
C TYR A 74 -10.95 4.68 8.06
N THR A 75 -10.60 5.96 8.11
CA THR A 75 -9.70 6.59 7.14
C THR A 75 -8.29 6.68 7.72
N VAL A 76 -7.28 6.50 6.89
CA VAL A 76 -5.87 6.85 7.18
C VAL A 76 -5.32 7.66 6.03
N TYR A 77 -4.15 8.27 6.25
CA TYR A 77 -3.40 8.89 5.18
C TYR A 77 -2.07 8.18 4.99
N ALA A 78 -1.64 8.03 3.75
CA ALA A 78 -0.36 7.44 3.42
C ALA A 78 0.18 7.94 2.07
N GLU A 79 1.49 8.06 1.96
CA GLU A 79 2.17 8.39 0.71
C GLU A 79 3.58 7.80 0.63
N ILE A 80 4.08 7.63 -0.59
CA ILE A 80 5.49 7.30 -0.81
C ILE A 80 6.27 8.61 -0.84
N LEU A 81 7.17 8.77 0.12
CA LEU A 81 8.03 9.94 0.25
C LEU A 81 9.13 9.93 -0.83
N GLU A 82 9.79 11.06 -1.07
CA GLU A 82 10.84 11.20 -2.09
C GLU A 82 12.00 10.20 -1.92
N ASN A 83 12.25 9.75 -0.68
CA ASN A 83 13.27 8.76 -0.36
C ASN A 83 12.81 7.29 -0.53
N GLY A 84 11.59 7.06 -1.01
CA GLY A 84 11.01 5.73 -1.22
C GLY A 84 10.45 5.05 0.04
N ASN A 85 10.47 5.73 1.19
CA ASN A 85 9.81 5.24 2.42
C ASN A 85 8.33 5.59 2.41
N LEU A 86 7.56 4.91 3.25
CA LEU A 86 6.14 5.19 3.45
C LEU A 86 5.98 6.27 4.53
N GLY A 87 5.36 7.38 4.19
CA GLY A 87 4.78 8.31 5.16
C GLY A 87 3.38 7.82 5.54
N PHE A 88 3.10 7.71 6.83
CA PHE A 88 1.83 7.20 7.35
C PHE A 88 1.29 8.10 8.47
N TRP A 89 -0.02 8.30 8.49
CA TRP A 89 -0.75 9.00 9.55
C TRP A 89 -1.83 8.09 10.12
N TYR A 90 -1.96 8.11 11.44
CA TYR A 90 -3.01 7.38 12.15
C TYR A 90 -4.42 7.90 11.81
N PRO A 91 -5.47 7.12 12.10
CA PRO A 91 -6.84 7.51 11.77
C PRO A 91 -7.33 8.85 12.36
N ASP A 92 -6.70 9.31 13.42
CA ASP A 92 -7.00 10.56 14.12
C ASP A 92 -6.07 11.73 13.72
N GLN A 93 -5.18 11.51 12.76
CA GLN A 93 -4.21 12.50 12.28
C GLN A 93 -4.57 13.02 10.88
N THR A 94 -3.98 14.16 10.49
CA THR A 94 -4.15 14.75 9.16
C THR A 94 -2.80 14.97 8.48
N PRO A 95 -2.74 15.05 7.13
CA PRO A 95 -1.50 15.29 6.39
C PRO A 95 -0.84 16.67 6.61
N ASN A 96 -1.40 17.51 7.49
CA ASN A 96 -0.80 18.79 7.87
C ASN A 96 0.31 18.63 8.92
N GLU A 97 0.40 17.48 9.56
CA GLU A 97 1.45 17.12 10.51
C GLU A 97 2.52 16.24 9.84
N PRO A 98 3.76 16.20 10.33
CA PRO A 98 4.76 15.27 9.82
C PRO A 98 4.29 13.81 9.93
N PRO A 99 4.47 12.98 8.88
CA PRO A 99 4.08 11.58 8.94
C PRO A 99 5.00 10.76 9.84
N LEU A 100 4.50 9.62 10.28
CA LEU A 100 5.33 8.50 10.71
C LEU A 100 6.07 7.95 9.48
N VAL A 101 7.40 7.92 9.54
CA VAL A 101 8.22 7.39 8.44
C VAL A 101 8.49 5.91 8.67
N VAL A 102 7.89 5.07 7.83
CA VAL A 102 8.08 3.62 7.83
C VAL A 102 9.08 3.25 6.74
N GLN A 103 10.16 2.59 7.12
CA GLN A 103 11.25 2.26 6.19
C GLN A 103 10.82 1.17 5.23
N LYS A 104 11.26 1.28 3.97
CA LYS A 104 11.13 0.19 3.01
C LYS A 104 11.99 -1.00 3.48
N CYS A 105 11.44 -2.21 3.39
CA CYS A 105 12.22 -3.42 3.66
C CYS A 105 13.32 -3.59 2.59
N GLU A 106 14.50 -4.09 3.01
CA GLU A 106 15.60 -4.48 2.11
C GLU A 106 15.31 -5.78 1.35
#